data_AF-B0JML4-F1
#
_entry.id   AF-B0JML4-F1
#
_cell.length_a   1.000
_cell.length_b   1.000
_cell.length_c   1.000
_cell.angle_alpha   90.00
_cell.angle_beta   90.00
_cell.angle_gamma   90.00
#
_symmetry.space_group_name_H-M   'P 1'
#
loop_
_entity.id
_entity.type
_entity.pdbx_description
1 polymer ?
#
loop_
_entity_poly.entity_id
_entity_poly.type
_entity_poly.pdbx_seq_one_letter_code
_entity_poly.pdbx_strand_id
1 'polypeptide(L)'
;MSFQQSNISSAQEKEIRERIDAERNKPLVVVVMGQTGVGKSSLINALFGTKLKTNDVQPETKSPEKHIEKGSDHSELWFWDMPGIGESSSADSGYLNDYRQKILEADVALWLCHADSRSVTFDVEAIHKILEGLTDGEKSLILSKLTFVLSKADLITPEPWILYRSGNEVVFDTTEKTEKLLNAKAAYFKEALLTPHSKNFVSKTFHDGTFQLRLSHLTYDKNFTYYSGIMTVSHLRKLQEEYPNYSDVFKRLYHNSEVIYCSSRFKYNLAKLMQVIVDKIGGGVSIRFRKFISENSMNRVSWDKARTFSNLVVFDSIKDEITFDLSKVK
;
A
#
# COMPACT_ATOMS: atom_id res chain seq x y z
N MET A 1 48.83 10.00 -13.94
CA MET A 1 48.34 8.60 -14.04
C MET A 1 47.14 8.61 -14.97
N SER A 2 47.29 8.03 -16.17
CA SER A 2 46.22 7.91 -17.15
C SER A 2 45.15 6.95 -16.64
N PHE A 3 43.90 7.39 -16.56
CA PHE A 3 42.78 6.46 -16.44
C PHE A 3 42.76 5.59 -17.70
N GLN A 4 43.10 4.30 -17.56
CA GLN A 4 42.83 3.32 -18.61
C GLN A 4 41.31 3.26 -18.78
N GLN A 5 40.81 3.80 -19.90
CA GLN A 5 39.48 3.46 -20.39
C GLN A 5 39.49 1.96 -20.69
N SER A 6 38.79 1.19 -19.85
CA SER A 6 38.50 -0.22 -20.12
C SER A 6 37.61 -0.30 -21.36
N ASN A 7 38.18 -0.72 -22.49
CA ASN A 7 37.43 -0.98 -23.72
C ASN A 7 36.51 -2.19 -23.51
N ILE A 8 35.21 -1.92 -23.35
CA ILE A 8 34.16 -2.95 -23.29
C ILE A 8 34.03 -3.55 -24.70
N SER A 9 34.01 -4.88 -24.81
CA SER A 9 33.84 -5.54 -26.11
C SER A 9 32.39 -5.42 -26.61
N SER A 10 32.16 -5.49 -27.93
CA SER A 10 30.80 -5.45 -28.51
C SER A 10 29.88 -6.57 -27.98
N ALA A 11 30.45 -7.72 -27.63
CA ALA A 11 29.73 -8.81 -26.98
C ALA A 11 29.32 -8.46 -25.54
N GLN A 12 30.22 -7.81 -24.77
CA GLN A 12 29.92 -7.34 -23.42
C GLN A 12 28.89 -6.19 -23.44
N GLU A 13 28.96 -5.27 -24.41
CA GLU A 13 27.95 -4.23 -24.56
C GLU A 13 26.56 -4.80 -24.88
N LYS A 14 26.49 -5.80 -25.77
CA LYS A 14 25.24 -6.50 -26.09
C LYS A 14 24.67 -7.21 -24.87
N GLU A 15 25.50 -7.93 -24.12
CA GLU A 15 25.09 -8.63 -22.91
C GLU A 15 24.62 -7.67 -21.80
N ILE A 16 25.31 -6.52 -21.64
CA ILE A 16 24.89 -5.46 -20.71
C ILE A 16 23.53 -4.88 -21.14
N ARG A 17 23.31 -4.62 -22.44
CA ARG A 17 22.03 -4.12 -22.95
C ARG A 17 20.90 -5.12 -22.73
N GLU A 18 21.11 -6.40 -23.03
CA GLU A 18 20.12 -7.46 -22.81
C GLU A 18 19.75 -7.59 -21.33
N ARG A 19 20.72 -7.49 -20.41
CA ARG A 19 20.44 -7.47 -18.96
C ARG A 19 19.67 -6.21 -18.55
N ILE A 20 20.01 -5.04 -19.07
CA ILE A 20 19.29 -3.79 -18.81
C ILE A 20 17.85 -3.89 -19.30
N ASP A 21 17.63 -4.41 -20.51
CA ASP A 21 16.31 -4.56 -21.11
C ASP A 21 15.48 -5.62 -20.36
N ALA A 22 16.08 -6.73 -19.96
CA ALA A 22 15.43 -7.73 -19.13
C ALA A 22 14.99 -7.16 -17.76
N GLU A 23 15.84 -6.38 -17.09
CA GLU A 23 15.48 -5.72 -15.84
C GLU A 23 14.43 -4.62 -16.03
N ARG A 24 14.47 -3.88 -17.15
CA ARG A 24 13.45 -2.87 -17.50
C ARG A 24 12.09 -3.50 -17.73
N ASN A 25 12.05 -4.63 -18.42
CA ASN A 25 10.82 -5.30 -18.86
C ASN A 25 10.23 -6.26 -17.83
N LYS A 26 10.88 -6.46 -16.66
CA LYS A 26 10.26 -7.24 -15.58
C LYS A 26 8.91 -6.63 -15.17
N PRO A 27 7.85 -7.42 -15.00
CA PRO A 27 6.60 -6.88 -14.49
C PRO A 27 6.77 -6.37 -13.06
N LEU A 28 6.01 -5.34 -12.71
CA LEU A 28 5.82 -4.91 -11.34
C LEU A 28 4.70 -5.76 -10.73
N VAL A 29 4.97 -6.46 -9.64
CA VAL A 29 4.01 -7.41 -9.05
C VAL A 29 3.49 -6.85 -7.73
N VAL A 30 2.20 -6.49 -7.70
CA VAL A 30 1.49 -6.06 -6.51
C VAL A 30 0.44 -7.11 -6.16
N VAL A 31 0.45 -7.62 -4.94
CA VAL A 31 -0.57 -8.55 -4.48
C VAL A 31 -1.49 -7.84 -3.50
N VAL A 32 -2.81 -7.95 -3.69
CA VAL A 32 -3.79 -7.32 -2.80
C VAL A 32 -4.61 -8.40 -2.14
N MET A 33 -4.57 -8.42 -0.82
CA MET A 33 -5.16 -9.45 0.03
C MET A 33 -6.12 -8.83 1.04
N GLY A 34 -7.01 -9.65 1.57
CA GLY A 34 -7.98 -9.25 2.59
C GLY A 34 -9.33 -9.89 2.34
N GLN A 35 -10.20 -9.76 3.34
CA GLN A 35 -11.55 -10.32 3.31
C GLN A 35 -12.36 -9.81 2.10
N THR A 36 -13.44 -10.51 1.77
CA THR A 36 -14.38 -10.03 0.75
C THR A 36 -15.00 -8.69 1.15
N GLY A 37 -15.22 -7.83 0.15
CA GLY A 37 -15.85 -6.54 0.35
C GLY A 37 -14.95 -5.46 0.97
N VAL A 38 -13.69 -5.75 1.36
CA VAL A 38 -12.73 -4.73 1.87
C VAL A 38 -12.35 -3.70 0.81
N GLY A 39 -12.72 -3.86 -0.46
CA GLY A 39 -12.45 -2.89 -1.51
C GLY A 39 -11.10 -3.05 -2.21
N LYS A 40 -10.62 -4.30 -2.36
CA LYS A 40 -9.38 -4.65 -3.09
C LYS A 40 -9.34 -4.03 -4.49
N SER A 41 -10.30 -4.38 -5.35
CA SER A 41 -10.37 -3.88 -6.74
C SER A 41 -10.55 -2.36 -6.81
N SER A 42 -11.33 -1.77 -5.89
CA SER A 42 -11.51 -0.32 -5.81
C SER A 42 -10.21 0.41 -5.45
N LEU A 43 -9.41 -0.15 -4.53
CA LEU A 43 -8.10 0.41 -4.19
C LEU A 43 -7.12 0.31 -5.36
N ILE A 44 -7.10 -0.84 -6.06
CA ILE A 44 -6.26 -1.01 -7.25
C ILE A 44 -6.60 0.06 -8.31
N ASN A 45 -7.89 0.21 -8.64
CA ASN A 45 -8.35 1.23 -9.59
C ASN A 45 -7.95 2.65 -9.16
N ALA A 46 -8.01 2.95 -7.86
CA ALA A 46 -7.70 4.27 -7.34
C ALA A 46 -6.18 4.58 -7.32
N LEU A 47 -5.35 3.59 -6.97
CA LEU A 47 -3.89 3.75 -6.91
C LEU A 47 -3.24 3.77 -8.29
N PHE A 48 -3.75 2.98 -9.23
CA PHE A 48 -3.08 2.68 -10.49
C PHE A 48 -3.82 3.14 -11.74
N GLY A 49 -5.00 3.76 -11.57
CA GLY A 49 -5.80 4.28 -12.68
C GLY A 49 -6.40 3.19 -13.57
N THR A 50 -6.53 1.97 -13.05
CA THR A 50 -7.03 0.80 -13.78
C THR A 50 -8.57 0.77 -13.80
N LYS A 51 -9.14 -0.15 -14.59
CA LYS A 51 -10.60 -0.30 -14.76
C LYS A 51 -11.06 -1.73 -14.44
N LEU A 52 -10.54 -2.30 -13.35
CA LEU A 52 -10.99 -3.59 -12.85
C LEU A 52 -12.47 -3.52 -12.49
N LYS A 53 -13.22 -4.59 -12.77
CA LYS A 53 -14.62 -4.68 -12.37
C LYS A 53 -14.71 -4.68 -10.84
N THR A 54 -15.59 -3.83 -10.31
CA THR A 54 -15.92 -3.80 -8.89
C THR A 54 -17.35 -4.32 -8.74
N ASN A 55 -17.50 -5.57 -8.30
CA ASN A 55 -18.82 -6.14 -8.01
C ASN A 55 -19.14 -5.92 -6.52
N ASP A 56 -20.10 -5.03 -6.25
CA ASP A 56 -20.52 -4.67 -4.88
C ASP A 56 -21.48 -5.69 -4.24
N VAL A 57 -21.85 -6.76 -4.96
CA VAL A 57 -22.98 -7.64 -4.60
C VAL A 57 -22.57 -9.08 -4.23
N GLN A 58 -21.53 -9.66 -4.84
CA GLN A 58 -21.09 -11.03 -4.52
C GLN A 58 -19.56 -11.17 -4.59
N PRO A 59 -18.93 -11.94 -3.67
CA PRO A 59 -17.60 -12.49 -3.90
C PRO A 59 -17.64 -13.46 -5.08
N GLU A 60 -17.01 -13.10 -6.19
CA GLU A 60 -16.91 -13.97 -7.37
C GLU A 60 -15.56 -14.72 -7.46
N THR A 61 -14.55 -14.33 -6.70
CA THR A 61 -13.19 -14.84 -6.85
C THR A 61 -12.99 -16.15 -6.08
N LYS A 62 -13.25 -17.32 -6.72
CA LYS A 62 -12.99 -18.65 -6.14
C LYS A 62 -11.55 -19.17 -6.32
N SER A 63 -10.74 -18.48 -7.12
CA SER A 63 -9.33 -18.80 -7.41
C SER A 63 -8.52 -17.52 -7.61
N PRO A 64 -7.21 -17.49 -7.29
CA PRO A 64 -6.37 -16.32 -7.56
C PRO A 64 -6.50 -15.83 -9.01
N GLU A 65 -6.99 -14.61 -9.22
CA GLU A 65 -7.10 -14.02 -10.55
C GLU A 65 -5.93 -13.06 -10.78
N LYS A 66 -5.22 -13.26 -11.90
CA LYS A 66 -4.14 -12.38 -12.32
C LYS A 66 -4.69 -11.34 -13.30
N HIS A 67 -4.62 -10.07 -12.91
CA HIS A 67 -4.85 -8.95 -13.83
C HIS A 67 -3.52 -8.37 -14.31
N ILE A 68 -3.43 -8.05 -15.59
CA ILE A 68 -2.25 -7.45 -16.21
C ILE A 68 -2.67 -6.12 -16.83
N GLU A 69 -2.05 -5.04 -16.35
CA GLU A 69 -2.22 -3.70 -16.87
C GLU A 69 -0.94 -3.29 -17.58
N LYS A 70 -1.07 -2.81 -18.82
CA LYS A 70 0.07 -2.45 -19.67
C LYS A 70 0.22 -0.94 -19.72
N GLY A 71 1.38 -0.45 -19.33
CA GLY A 71 1.78 0.94 -19.54
C GLY A 71 2.01 1.23 -21.02
N SER A 72 1.99 2.52 -21.39
CA SER A 72 2.20 2.99 -22.76
C SER A 72 3.58 2.67 -23.34
N ASP A 73 4.53 2.25 -22.51
CA ASP A 73 5.92 1.93 -22.85
C ASP A 73 6.25 0.43 -22.72
N HIS A 74 5.23 -0.43 -22.79
CA HIS A 74 5.34 -1.90 -22.62
C HIS A 74 5.68 -2.37 -21.20
N SER A 75 5.72 -1.47 -20.20
CA SER A 75 5.78 -1.90 -18.79
C SER A 75 4.50 -2.64 -18.40
N GLU A 76 4.63 -3.66 -17.54
CA GLU A 76 3.49 -4.44 -17.05
C GLU A 76 3.35 -4.31 -15.53
N LEU A 77 2.12 -4.12 -15.09
CA LEU A 77 1.72 -4.14 -13.69
C LEU A 77 0.78 -5.33 -13.49
N TRP A 78 1.20 -6.25 -12.63
CA TRP A 78 0.49 -7.48 -12.34
C TRP A 78 -0.17 -7.36 -10.98
N PHE A 79 -1.48 -7.62 -10.95
CA PHE A 79 -2.25 -7.74 -9.73
C PHE A 79 -2.70 -9.17 -9.54
N TRP A 80 -2.60 -9.65 -8.30
CA TRP A 80 -3.29 -10.85 -7.89
C TRP A 80 -4.43 -10.46 -6.96
N ASP A 81 -5.66 -10.73 -7.40
CA ASP A 81 -6.83 -10.74 -6.52
C ASP A 81 -6.92 -12.12 -5.89
N MET A 82 -6.61 -12.19 -4.60
CA MET A 82 -6.71 -13.45 -3.86
C MET A 82 -8.14 -13.62 -3.31
N PRO A 83 -8.70 -14.85 -3.36
CA PRO A 83 -9.98 -15.16 -2.73
C PRO A 83 -10.02 -14.68 -1.28
N GLY A 84 -11.19 -14.32 -0.74
CA GLY A 84 -11.30 -13.94 0.66
C GLY A 84 -10.82 -15.08 1.57
N ILE A 85 -9.80 -14.83 2.39
CA ILE A 85 -9.44 -15.76 3.48
C ILE A 85 -10.73 -15.90 4.29
N GLY A 86 -11.20 -17.12 4.55
CA GLY A 86 -12.40 -17.37 5.36
C GLY A 86 -13.66 -17.79 4.59
N GLU A 87 -13.66 -17.80 3.25
CA GLU A 87 -14.79 -18.31 2.46
C GLU A 87 -14.82 -19.84 2.34
N SER A 88 -13.76 -20.53 2.76
CA SER A 88 -13.74 -21.98 2.95
C SER A 88 -13.41 -22.30 4.41
N SER A 89 -14.33 -23.01 5.08
CA SER A 89 -14.12 -23.56 6.42
C SER A 89 -12.95 -24.55 6.49
N SER A 90 -12.42 -24.99 5.34
CA SER A 90 -11.08 -25.53 5.17
C SER A 90 -10.22 -24.54 4.38
N ALA A 91 -9.32 -23.82 5.06
CA ALA A 91 -8.15 -23.29 4.39
C ALA A 91 -7.25 -24.50 4.09
N ASP A 92 -7.54 -25.22 3.00
CA ASP A 92 -6.73 -26.36 2.57
C ASP A 92 -5.26 -25.91 2.52
N SER A 93 -4.33 -26.78 2.90
CA SER A 93 -2.91 -26.47 2.94
C SER A 93 -2.38 -25.90 1.61
N GLY A 94 -2.98 -26.29 0.48
CA GLY A 94 -2.71 -25.71 -0.83
C GLY A 94 -3.02 -24.21 -0.92
N TYR A 95 -4.13 -23.76 -0.32
CA TYR A 95 -4.56 -22.37 -0.32
C TYR A 95 -3.59 -21.46 0.46
N LEU A 96 -3.12 -21.89 1.63
CA LEU A 96 -2.13 -21.13 2.40
C LEU A 96 -0.78 -21.06 1.68
N ASN A 97 -0.39 -22.12 0.96
CA ASN A 97 0.83 -22.14 0.16
C ASN A 97 0.75 -21.16 -1.01
N ASP A 98 -0.40 -21.04 -1.68
CA ASP A 98 -0.60 -20.04 -2.73
C ASP A 98 -0.42 -18.62 -2.17
N TYR A 99 -0.98 -18.34 -0.99
CA TYR A 99 -0.78 -17.06 -0.30
C TYR A 99 0.72 -16.78 -0.04
N ARG A 100 1.43 -17.73 0.56
CA ARG A 100 2.87 -17.61 0.82
C ARG A 100 3.65 -17.35 -0.47
N GLN A 101 3.40 -18.15 -1.50
CA GLN A 101 4.07 -18.03 -2.79
C GLN A 101 3.82 -16.67 -3.42
N LYS A 102 2.56 -16.20 -3.44
CA LYS A 102 2.23 -14.89 -4.03
C LYS A 102 2.84 -13.73 -3.26
N ILE A 103 2.90 -13.77 -1.93
CA ILE A 103 3.61 -12.74 -1.14
C ILE A 103 5.10 -12.69 -1.50
N LEU A 104 5.72 -13.85 -1.66
CA LEU A 104 7.16 -13.95 -1.99
C LEU A 104 7.46 -13.51 -3.42
N GLU A 105 6.58 -13.82 -4.38
CA GLU A 105 6.67 -13.36 -5.78
C GLU A 105 6.42 -11.86 -5.93
N ALA A 106 5.69 -11.23 -5.00
CA ALA A 106 5.33 -9.83 -5.07
C ALA A 106 6.53 -8.89 -4.81
N ASP A 107 6.54 -7.74 -5.48
CA ASP A 107 7.37 -6.61 -5.08
C ASP A 107 6.85 -6.02 -3.76
N VAL A 108 5.52 -5.94 -3.63
CA VAL A 108 4.80 -5.50 -2.41
C VAL A 108 3.47 -6.25 -2.29
N ALA A 109 3.08 -6.61 -1.06
CA ALA A 109 1.78 -7.20 -0.75
C ALA A 109 0.98 -6.26 0.15
N LEU A 110 -0.22 -5.87 -0.29
CA LEU A 110 -1.15 -5.02 0.47
C LEU A 110 -2.15 -5.90 1.19
N TRP A 111 -2.21 -5.82 2.52
CA TRP A 111 -3.22 -6.50 3.33
C TRP A 111 -4.28 -5.51 3.77
N LEU A 112 -5.49 -5.62 3.21
CA LEU A 112 -6.59 -4.70 3.46
C LEU A 112 -7.51 -5.22 4.56
N CYS A 113 -7.79 -4.34 5.51
CA CYS A 113 -8.88 -4.49 6.47
C CYS A 113 -9.85 -3.32 6.30
N HIS A 114 -11.13 -3.51 6.58
CA HIS A 114 -12.08 -2.40 6.61
C HIS A 114 -11.77 -1.46 7.79
N ALA A 115 -11.70 -0.17 7.53
CA ALA A 115 -11.50 0.83 8.58
C ALA A 115 -12.60 0.79 9.66
N ASP A 116 -13.84 0.45 9.32
CA ASP A 116 -14.92 0.36 10.30
C ASP A 116 -14.96 -0.97 11.08
N SER A 117 -14.14 -1.96 10.70
CA SER A 117 -14.13 -3.24 11.41
C SER A 117 -13.74 -3.05 12.88
N ARG A 118 -14.52 -3.66 13.77
CA ARG A 118 -14.23 -3.75 15.21
C ARG A 118 -13.48 -5.03 15.58
N SER A 119 -13.39 -5.99 14.66
CA SER A 119 -12.68 -7.24 14.85
C SER A 119 -11.48 -7.31 13.93
N VAL A 120 -10.33 -7.60 14.53
CA VAL A 120 -9.06 -7.89 13.83
C VAL A 120 -8.72 -9.39 13.93
N THR A 121 -9.50 -10.16 14.68
CA THR A 121 -9.25 -11.58 14.98
C THR A 121 -9.08 -12.41 13.73
N PHE A 122 -9.95 -12.18 12.74
CA PHE A 122 -9.90 -12.87 11.47
C PHE A 122 -8.55 -12.69 10.75
N ASP A 123 -8.10 -11.44 10.64
CA ASP A 123 -6.85 -11.09 9.99
C ASP A 123 -5.63 -11.60 10.77
N VAL A 124 -5.69 -11.56 12.12
CA VAL A 124 -4.66 -12.12 13.00
C VAL A 124 -4.53 -13.64 12.79
N GLU A 125 -5.64 -14.38 12.81
CA GLU A 125 -5.64 -15.83 12.59
C GLU A 125 -5.13 -16.19 11.20
N ALA A 126 -5.50 -15.42 10.19
CA ALA A 126 -5.05 -15.63 8.83
C ALA A 126 -3.53 -15.46 8.68
N ILE A 127 -2.98 -14.37 9.22
CA ILE A 127 -1.53 -14.15 9.23
C ILE A 127 -0.82 -15.24 10.02
N HIS A 128 -1.35 -15.62 11.19
CA HIS A 128 -0.80 -16.71 11.98
C HIS A 128 -0.70 -18.01 11.17
N LYS A 129 -1.78 -18.42 10.48
CA LYS A 129 -1.79 -19.62 9.62
C LYS A 129 -0.82 -19.50 8.44
N ILE A 130 -0.72 -18.33 7.81
CA ILE A 130 0.26 -18.09 6.74
C ILE A 130 1.70 -18.25 7.26
N LEU A 131 1.99 -17.88 8.51
CA LEU A 131 3.34 -17.95 9.09
C LEU A 131 3.64 -19.27 9.81
N GLU A 132 2.63 -20.09 10.06
CA GLU A 132 2.76 -21.35 10.81
C GLU A 132 3.67 -22.36 10.08
N GLY A 133 4.57 -23.00 10.83
CA GLY A 133 5.53 -23.96 10.29
C GLY A 133 6.72 -23.36 9.55
N LEU A 134 6.78 -22.03 9.36
CA LEU A 134 7.91 -21.35 8.73
C LEU A 134 9.05 -21.07 9.72
N THR A 135 10.28 -21.04 9.21
CA THR A 135 11.47 -20.59 9.95
C THR A 135 11.43 -19.07 10.22
N ASP A 136 12.23 -18.59 11.17
CA ASP A 136 12.32 -17.16 11.48
C ASP A 136 12.74 -16.30 10.26
N GLY A 137 13.59 -16.85 9.38
CA GLY A 137 14.01 -16.19 8.14
C GLY A 137 12.88 -16.08 7.12
N GLU A 138 12.13 -17.16 6.91
CA GLU A 138 10.96 -17.19 6.00
C GLU A 138 9.84 -16.26 6.48
N LYS A 139 9.57 -16.25 7.80
CA LYS A 139 8.63 -15.30 8.40
C LYS A 139 9.05 -13.86 8.11
N SER A 140 10.34 -13.56 8.26
CA SER A 140 10.87 -12.22 8.00
C SER A 140 10.74 -11.81 6.54
N LEU A 141 10.96 -12.74 5.60
CA LEU A 141 10.77 -12.49 4.18
C LEU A 141 9.31 -12.14 3.87
N ILE A 142 8.34 -12.92 4.36
CA ILE A 142 6.90 -12.65 4.16
C ILE A 142 6.50 -11.33 4.80
N LEU A 143 6.82 -11.13 6.09
CA LEU A 143 6.41 -9.93 6.84
C LEU A 143 6.99 -8.65 6.24
N SER A 144 8.23 -8.68 5.74
CA SER A 144 8.85 -7.52 5.09
C SER A 144 8.11 -7.06 3.83
N LYS A 145 7.38 -7.95 3.15
CA LYS A 145 6.60 -7.66 1.94
C LYS A 145 5.22 -7.06 2.25
N LEU A 146 4.68 -7.30 3.43
CA LEU A 146 3.32 -6.90 3.80
C LEU A 146 3.23 -5.43 4.20
N THR A 147 2.27 -4.72 3.62
CA THR A 147 1.85 -3.37 4.02
C THR A 147 0.38 -3.40 4.38
N PHE A 148 0.06 -3.03 5.62
CA PHE A 148 -1.31 -3.09 6.14
C PHE A 148 -2.08 -1.81 5.82
N VAL A 149 -3.31 -1.97 5.35
CA VAL A 149 -4.14 -0.87 4.86
C VAL A 149 -5.53 -0.94 5.48
N LEU A 150 -6.00 0.15 6.08
CA LEU A 150 -7.40 0.32 6.46
C LEU A 150 -8.16 0.99 5.31
N SER A 151 -8.87 0.20 4.53
CA SER A 151 -9.65 0.68 3.39
C SER A 151 -11.01 1.24 3.84
N LYS A 152 -11.69 1.94 2.92
CA LYS A 152 -13.03 2.53 3.15
C LYS A 152 -13.07 3.49 4.35
N ALA A 153 -12.00 4.26 4.55
CA ALA A 153 -11.94 5.26 5.62
C ALA A 153 -13.13 6.25 5.58
N ASP A 154 -13.70 6.50 4.41
CA ASP A 154 -14.88 7.34 4.17
C ASP A 154 -16.13 6.89 4.94
N LEU A 155 -16.20 5.63 5.38
CA LEU A 155 -17.31 5.09 6.15
C LEU A 155 -17.19 5.34 7.67
N ILE A 156 -16.08 5.92 8.13
CA ILE A 156 -15.93 6.35 9.52
C ILE A 156 -16.69 7.65 9.74
N THR A 157 -17.72 7.62 10.59
CA THR A 157 -18.72 8.68 10.68
C THR A 157 -19.04 9.17 12.11
N PRO A 158 -18.10 9.79 12.84
CA PRO A 158 -18.46 10.67 13.94
C PRO A 158 -18.69 12.14 13.50
N GLU A 159 -18.09 12.58 12.39
CA GLU A 159 -18.11 13.97 11.89
C GLU A 159 -18.18 14.01 10.35
N PRO A 160 -18.66 15.10 9.73
CA PRO A 160 -18.71 15.22 8.27
C PRO A 160 -17.31 15.27 7.65
N TRP A 161 -17.19 14.71 6.45
CA TRP A 161 -16.02 14.90 5.60
C TRP A 161 -16.01 16.31 5.00
N ILE A 162 -14.83 16.88 4.85
CA ILE A 162 -14.63 18.19 4.24
C ILE A 162 -14.41 17.99 2.74
N LEU A 163 -15.24 18.63 1.92
CA LEU A 163 -15.09 18.67 0.47
C LEU A 163 -14.58 20.05 0.05
N TYR A 164 -13.30 20.14 -0.31
CA TYR A 164 -12.72 21.37 -0.84
C TYR A 164 -12.71 21.34 -2.37
N ARG A 165 -13.35 22.32 -3.00
CA ARG A 165 -13.39 22.46 -4.47
C ARG A 165 -12.46 23.56 -4.95
N SER A 166 -11.64 23.23 -5.94
CA SER A 166 -10.78 24.17 -6.68
C SER A 166 -10.96 23.95 -8.18
N GLY A 167 -11.81 24.77 -8.82
CA GLY A 167 -12.17 24.61 -10.22
C GLY A 167 -12.96 23.32 -10.48
N ASN A 168 -12.44 22.47 -11.37
CA ASN A 168 -13.05 21.18 -11.72
C ASN A 168 -12.53 20.01 -10.88
N GLU A 169 -11.66 20.27 -9.92
CA GLU A 169 -11.11 19.25 -9.02
C GLU A 169 -11.59 19.49 -7.59
N VAL A 170 -11.69 18.39 -6.85
CA VAL A 170 -11.96 18.41 -5.42
C VAL A 170 -10.95 17.59 -4.65
N VAL A 171 -10.75 17.97 -3.40
CA VAL A 171 -10.00 17.23 -2.39
C VAL A 171 -10.94 16.94 -1.23
N PHE A 172 -10.92 15.70 -0.76
CA PHE A 172 -11.60 15.30 0.48
C PHE A 172 -10.62 15.31 1.63
N ASP A 173 -11.07 15.81 2.78
CA ASP A 173 -10.30 15.82 4.01
C ASP A 173 -11.18 15.49 5.23
N THR A 174 -10.54 15.24 6.37
CA THR A 174 -11.19 14.90 7.62
C THR A 174 -11.15 16.05 8.61
N THR A 175 -12.05 16.02 9.59
CA THR A 175 -11.91 16.84 10.80
C THR A 175 -10.83 16.24 11.70
N GLU A 176 -10.26 17.06 12.59
CA GLU A 176 -9.25 16.60 13.57
C GLU A 176 -9.74 15.41 14.42
N LYS A 177 -11.04 15.38 14.74
CA LYS A 177 -11.65 14.29 15.52
C LYS A 177 -11.71 12.99 14.73
N THR A 178 -12.10 13.05 13.45
CA THR A 178 -12.09 11.87 12.55
C THR A 178 -10.67 11.38 12.32
N GLU A 179 -9.71 12.29 12.13
CA GLU A 179 -8.29 11.95 11.97
C GLU A 179 -7.72 11.25 13.21
N LYS A 180 -8.00 11.76 14.42
CA LYS A 180 -7.62 11.12 15.69
C LYS A 180 -8.20 9.71 15.81
N LEU A 181 -9.46 9.50 15.41
CA LEU A 181 -10.08 8.18 15.43
C LEU A 181 -9.41 7.21 14.44
N LEU A 182 -9.13 7.67 13.21
CA LEU A 182 -8.43 6.86 12.20
C LEU A 182 -7.01 6.49 12.65
N ASN A 183 -6.28 7.43 13.26
CA ASN A 183 -4.96 7.19 13.85
C ASN A 183 -5.02 6.18 14.99
N ALA A 184 -6.01 6.28 15.89
CA ALA A 184 -6.21 5.32 16.97
C ALA A 184 -6.53 3.91 16.43
N LYS A 185 -7.36 3.81 15.40
CA LYS A 185 -7.65 2.54 14.72
C LYS A 185 -6.40 1.96 14.06
N ALA A 186 -5.63 2.76 13.34
CA ALA A 186 -4.37 2.31 12.75
C ALA A 186 -3.39 1.78 13.80
N ALA A 187 -3.29 2.45 14.95
CA ALA A 187 -2.46 1.99 16.08
C ALA A 187 -2.96 0.66 16.65
N TYR A 188 -4.27 0.50 16.86
CA TYR A 188 -4.87 -0.76 17.32
C TYR A 188 -4.60 -1.93 16.35
N PHE A 189 -4.79 -1.72 15.05
CA PHE A 189 -4.51 -2.75 14.04
C PHE A 189 -3.02 -3.07 13.95
N LYS A 190 -2.15 -2.04 14.05
CA LYS A 190 -0.70 -2.23 14.10
C LYS A 190 -0.32 -3.11 15.28
N GLU A 191 -0.88 -2.82 16.45
CA GLU A 191 -0.60 -3.55 17.68
C GLU A 191 -1.02 -5.02 17.53
N ALA A 192 -2.23 -5.27 17.03
CA ALA A 192 -2.76 -6.62 16.87
C ALA A 192 -2.04 -7.45 15.78
N LEU A 193 -1.73 -6.86 14.63
CA LEU A 193 -1.22 -7.59 13.45
C LEU A 193 0.31 -7.71 13.41
N LEU A 194 1.04 -6.71 13.93
CA LEU A 194 2.50 -6.69 13.82
C LEU A 194 3.21 -7.08 15.11
N THR A 195 2.74 -6.63 16.28
CA THR A 195 3.45 -6.85 17.56
C THR A 195 3.70 -8.32 17.88
N PRO A 196 2.75 -9.26 17.65
CA PRO A 196 3.00 -10.70 17.85
C PRO A 196 4.16 -11.25 17.03
N HIS A 197 4.50 -10.57 15.93
CA HIS A 197 5.54 -10.97 14.99
C HIS A 197 6.73 -10.00 15.00
N SER A 198 6.84 -9.12 16.01
CA SER A 198 7.87 -8.08 16.08
C SER A 198 9.30 -8.59 15.93
N LYS A 199 9.62 -9.77 16.49
CA LYS A 199 10.93 -10.42 16.36
C LYS A 199 11.31 -10.70 14.89
N ASN A 200 10.34 -11.07 14.07
CA ASN A 200 10.53 -11.43 12.67
C ASN A 200 10.20 -10.26 11.72
N PHE A 201 9.66 -9.15 12.21
CA PHE A 201 9.33 -8.03 11.34
C PHE A 201 10.60 -7.29 10.93
N VAL A 202 10.78 -7.09 9.62
CA VAL A 202 11.91 -6.32 9.08
C VAL A 202 11.36 -5.25 8.15
N SER A 203 11.58 -3.99 8.52
CA SER A 203 11.32 -2.85 7.64
C SER A 203 12.46 -2.71 6.63
N LYS A 204 12.13 -2.34 5.40
CA LYS A 204 13.10 -2.30 4.31
C LYS A 204 12.86 -1.06 3.46
N THR A 205 13.92 -0.32 3.15
CA THR A 205 13.84 0.78 2.18
C THR A 205 15.02 0.79 1.24
N PHE A 206 14.87 1.39 0.06
CA PHE A 206 15.97 1.51 -0.89
C PHE A 206 17.15 2.26 -0.27
N HIS A 207 18.35 1.81 -0.64
CA HIS A 207 19.61 2.44 -0.26
C HIS A 207 19.92 3.59 -1.23
N ASP A 208 20.17 4.78 -0.71
CA ASP A 208 20.46 5.99 -1.52
C ASP A 208 21.94 6.13 -1.91
N GLY A 209 22.79 5.21 -1.45
CA GLY A 209 24.24 5.22 -1.70
C GLY A 209 25.04 6.01 -0.67
N THR A 210 24.36 6.79 0.18
CA THR A 210 24.99 7.64 1.20
C THR A 210 24.88 7.05 2.60
N PHE A 211 23.86 6.21 2.84
CA PHE A 211 23.66 5.56 4.12
C PHE A 211 24.81 4.58 4.46
N GLN A 212 25.45 4.75 5.62
CA GLN A 212 26.58 3.88 6.03
C GLN A 212 26.52 3.44 7.51
N LEU A 213 25.40 3.69 8.18
CA LEU A 213 25.24 3.42 9.60
C LEU A 213 24.88 1.94 9.84
N ARG A 214 25.63 1.26 10.72
CA ARG A 214 25.32 -0.09 11.22
C ARG A 214 25.13 -0.07 12.72
N LEU A 215 23.95 -0.51 13.18
CA LEU A 215 23.59 -0.65 14.60
C LEU A 215 22.98 -2.04 14.83
N SER A 216 22.70 -2.40 16.08
CA SER A 216 22.13 -3.71 16.44
C SER A 216 20.86 -4.08 15.67
N HIS A 217 19.99 -3.10 15.41
CA HIS A 217 18.73 -3.29 14.67
C HIS A 217 18.79 -2.74 13.24
N LEU A 218 19.92 -2.20 12.79
CA LEU A 218 19.99 -1.42 11.56
C LEU A 218 21.17 -1.89 10.71
N THR A 219 20.86 -2.39 9.52
CA THR A 219 21.86 -2.91 8.59
C THR A 219 21.54 -2.47 7.16
N TYR A 220 22.47 -2.69 6.23
CA TYR A 220 22.26 -2.35 4.84
C TYR A 220 23.12 -3.22 3.90
N ASP A 221 22.65 -3.37 2.68
CA ASP A 221 23.37 -3.92 1.54
C ASP A 221 23.46 -2.87 0.40
N LYS A 222 23.92 -3.28 -0.77
CA LYS A 222 24.08 -2.38 -1.94
C LYS A 222 22.77 -1.71 -2.38
N ASN A 223 21.63 -2.38 -2.16
CA ASN A 223 20.34 -2.01 -2.72
C ASN A 223 19.37 -1.49 -1.66
N PHE A 224 19.52 -1.93 -0.39
CA PHE A 224 18.54 -1.67 0.66
C PHE A 224 19.15 -1.41 2.03
N THR A 225 18.42 -0.63 2.82
CA THR A 225 18.59 -0.47 4.27
C THR A 225 17.47 -1.21 4.99
N TYR A 226 17.80 -1.86 6.10
CA TYR A 226 16.91 -2.72 6.86
C TYR A 226 16.88 -2.31 8.33
N TYR A 227 15.69 -2.35 8.92
CA TYR A 227 15.49 -2.23 10.36
C TYR A 227 14.78 -3.46 10.91
N SER A 228 15.41 -4.17 11.84
CA SER A 228 14.87 -5.36 12.50
C SER A 228 14.02 -4.99 13.71
N GLY A 229 12.74 -5.34 13.67
CA GLY A 229 11.74 -5.00 14.67
C GLY A 229 10.79 -3.90 14.21
N ILE A 230 9.93 -3.47 15.13
CA ILE A 230 8.97 -2.37 14.91
C ILE A 230 9.54 -1.11 15.55
N MET A 231 9.80 -0.08 14.75
CA MET A 231 10.33 1.19 15.24
C MET A 231 9.21 2.00 15.91
N THR A 232 9.47 2.50 17.12
CA THR A 232 8.57 3.43 17.81
C THR A 232 8.85 4.87 17.39
N VAL A 233 7.87 5.77 17.56
CA VAL A 233 8.06 7.20 17.29
C VAL A 233 9.17 7.80 18.15
N SER A 234 9.30 7.35 19.41
CA SER A 234 10.38 7.80 20.30
C SER A 234 11.75 7.33 19.83
N HIS A 235 11.86 6.10 19.31
CA HIS A 235 13.12 5.60 18.73
C HIS A 235 13.45 6.37 17.44
N LEU A 236 12.47 6.59 16.57
CA LEU A 236 12.66 7.40 15.36
C LEU A 236 13.27 8.78 15.69
N ARG A 237 12.69 9.50 16.66
CA ARG A 237 13.19 10.81 17.08
C ARG A 237 14.63 10.76 17.58
N LYS A 238 14.96 9.77 18.42
CA LYS A 238 16.34 9.58 18.91
C LYS A 238 17.34 9.37 17.75
N LEU A 239 17.00 8.52 16.79
CA LEU A 239 17.86 8.29 15.62
C LEU A 239 18.03 9.56 14.78
N GLN A 240 16.98 10.36 14.62
CA GLN A 240 17.01 11.62 13.87
C GLN A 240 17.84 12.70 14.58
N GLU A 241 17.81 12.74 15.91
CA GLU A 241 18.61 13.65 16.73
C GLU A 241 20.10 13.25 16.69
N GLU A 242 20.40 11.95 16.81
CA GLU A 242 21.77 11.44 16.83
C GLU A 242 22.42 11.42 15.43
N TYR A 243 21.64 11.13 14.39
CA TYR A 243 22.10 11.01 13.00
C TYR A 243 21.22 11.81 12.02
N PRO A 244 21.22 13.15 12.08
CA PRO A 244 20.32 14.00 11.30
C PRO A 244 20.47 13.82 9.78
N ASN A 245 21.67 13.50 9.30
CA ASN A 245 21.94 13.27 7.88
C ASN A 245 21.21 12.04 7.30
N TYR A 246 20.74 11.13 8.15
CA TYR A 246 19.99 9.93 7.74
C TYR A 246 18.50 10.00 8.10
N SER A 247 18.00 11.19 8.47
CA SER A 247 16.64 11.39 8.97
C SER A 247 15.57 10.83 8.03
N ASP A 248 15.72 11.00 6.72
CA ASP A 248 14.74 10.51 5.75
C ASP A 248 14.78 8.99 5.60
N VAL A 249 15.95 8.35 5.70
CA VAL A 249 16.06 6.88 5.73
C VAL A 249 15.29 6.32 6.92
N PHE A 250 15.44 6.92 8.11
CA PHE A 250 14.71 6.49 9.30
C PHE A 250 13.20 6.69 9.16
N LYS A 251 12.74 7.81 8.56
CA LYS A 251 11.31 8.02 8.28
C LYS A 251 10.75 6.92 7.37
N ARG A 252 11.45 6.60 6.27
CA ARG A 252 11.02 5.54 5.34
C ARG A 252 10.90 4.18 6.04
N LEU A 253 11.90 3.83 6.86
CA LEU A 253 11.89 2.60 7.67
C LEU A 253 10.78 2.59 8.71
N TYR A 254 10.51 3.72 9.35
CA TYR A 254 9.41 3.83 10.31
C TYR A 254 8.04 3.65 9.63
N HIS A 255 7.80 4.33 8.50
CA HIS A 255 6.53 4.26 7.76
C HIS A 255 6.21 2.85 7.23
N ASN A 256 7.22 2.02 6.99
CA ASN A 256 7.05 0.61 6.59
C ASN A 256 6.28 -0.24 7.62
N SER A 257 6.31 0.17 8.89
CA SER A 257 5.59 -0.48 9.99
C SER A 257 4.26 0.19 10.32
N GLU A 258 3.86 1.23 9.60
CA GLU A 258 2.57 1.88 9.80
C GLU A 258 1.43 1.10 9.13
N VAL A 259 0.25 1.19 9.72
CA VAL A 259 -1.00 0.80 9.08
C VAL A 259 -1.59 2.05 8.44
N ILE A 260 -1.80 2.04 7.13
CA ILE A 260 -2.23 3.23 6.38
C ILE A 260 -3.74 3.17 6.15
N TYR A 261 -4.50 4.14 6.67
CA TYR A 261 -5.92 4.27 6.33
C TYR A 261 -6.11 5.09 5.06
N CYS A 262 -7.04 4.68 4.19
CA CYS A 262 -7.33 5.41 2.96
C CYS A 262 -8.78 5.20 2.48
N SER A 263 -9.24 6.09 1.61
CA SER A 263 -10.50 5.91 0.88
C SER A 263 -10.24 5.91 -0.62
N SER A 264 -10.61 4.83 -1.30
CA SER A 264 -10.60 4.77 -2.77
C SER A 264 -11.69 5.67 -3.38
N ARG A 265 -12.84 5.80 -2.70
CA ARG A 265 -13.97 6.62 -3.15
C ARG A 265 -13.61 8.10 -3.15
N PHE A 266 -13.12 8.59 -2.01
CA PHE A 266 -12.73 9.99 -1.81
C PHE A 266 -11.31 10.29 -2.26
N LYS A 267 -10.56 9.26 -2.68
CA LYS A 267 -9.12 9.35 -2.94
C LYS A 267 -8.36 9.95 -1.75
N TYR A 268 -8.79 9.63 -0.54
CA TYR A 268 -8.16 10.17 0.67
C TYR A 268 -6.94 9.32 1.05
N ASN A 269 -5.83 9.99 1.36
CA ASN A 269 -4.58 9.41 1.86
C ASN A 269 -3.87 8.40 0.92
N LEU A 270 -4.24 8.37 -0.37
CA LEU A 270 -3.61 7.47 -1.35
C LEU A 270 -2.16 7.86 -1.66
N ALA A 271 -1.85 9.17 -1.62
CA ALA A 271 -0.48 9.68 -1.71
C ALA A 271 0.46 9.05 -0.68
N LYS A 272 0.05 9.00 0.59
CA LYS A 272 0.84 8.40 1.68
C LYS A 272 1.01 6.89 1.47
N LEU A 273 -0.07 6.18 1.13
CA LEU A 273 0.00 4.74 0.86
C LEU A 273 0.99 4.44 -0.27
N MET A 274 0.93 5.23 -1.36
CA MET A 274 1.84 5.05 -2.48
C MET A 274 3.29 5.35 -2.11
N GLN A 275 3.53 6.38 -1.30
CA GLN A 275 4.87 6.67 -0.80
C GLN A 275 5.44 5.46 -0.03
N VAL A 276 4.65 4.85 0.85
CA VAL A 276 5.08 3.64 1.59
C VAL A 276 5.37 2.47 0.65
N ILE A 277 4.54 2.27 -0.37
CA ILE A 277 4.78 1.25 -1.41
C ILE A 277 6.11 1.52 -2.12
N VAL A 278 6.31 2.75 -2.59
CA VAL A 278 7.52 3.20 -3.30
C VAL A 278 8.77 3.09 -2.42
N ASP A 279 8.67 3.39 -1.14
CA ASP A 279 9.78 3.32 -0.20
C ASP A 279 10.22 1.88 0.07
N LYS A 280 9.28 0.93 0.05
CA LYS A 280 9.52 -0.50 0.30
C LYS A 280 10.11 -1.21 -0.92
N ILE A 281 9.75 -0.78 -2.12
CA ILE A 281 10.34 -1.28 -3.36
C ILE A 281 11.72 -0.66 -3.61
N GLY A 282 12.63 -1.41 -4.22
CA GLY A 282 13.99 -0.92 -4.50
C GLY A 282 14.01 0.23 -5.51
N GLY A 283 15.07 1.03 -5.51
CA GLY A 283 15.20 2.21 -6.38
C GLY A 283 15.01 1.92 -7.89
N GLY A 284 15.40 0.73 -8.37
CA GLY A 284 15.16 0.32 -9.75
C GLY A 284 13.69 -0.02 -10.05
N VAL A 285 12.96 -0.54 -9.07
CA VAL A 285 11.52 -0.85 -9.17
C VAL A 285 10.70 0.43 -9.04
N SER A 286 11.07 1.35 -8.14
CA SER A 286 10.35 2.61 -7.93
C SER A 286 10.34 3.53 -9.16
N ILE A 287 11.42 3.57 -9.94
CA ILE A 287 11.47 4.32 -11.21
C ILE A 287 10.43 3.78 -12.19
N ARG A 288 10.24 2.46 -12.26
CA ARG A 288 9.23 1.83 -13.12
C ARG A 288 7.82 2.07 -12.58
N PHE A 289 7.67 1.99 -11.26
CA PHE A 289 6.42 2.26 -10.55
C PHE A 289 5.90 3.68 -10.77
N ARG A 290 6.78 4.70 -10.74
CA ARG A 290 6.42 6.10 -10.99
C ARG A 290 5.65 6.33 -12.29
N LYS A 291 5.85 5.48 -13.30
CA LYS A 291 5.13 5.58 -14.59
C LYS A 291 3.65 5.23 -14.48
N PHE A 292 3.28 4.39 -13.51
CA PHE A 292 1.89 4.04 -13.18
C PHE A 292 1.27 5.01 -12.18
N ILE A 293 2.04 5.97 -11.64
CA ILE A 293 1.59 6.95 -10.65
C ILE A 293 1.34 8.28 -11.36
N SER A 294 0.13 8.82 -11.22
CA SER A 294 -0.13 10.23 -11.54
C SER A 294 0.11 11.08 -10.30
N GLU A 295 1.34 11.58 -10.13
CA GLU A 295 1.76 12.32 -8.92
C GLU A 295 0.83 13.52 -8.60
N ASN A 296 0.22 14.14 -9.62
CA ASN A 296 -0.65 15.31 -9.45
C ASN A 296 -2.14 14.99 -9.17
N SER A 297 -2.61 13.73 -9.25
CA SER A 297 -4.06 13.42 -9.20
C SER A 297 -4.49 12.39 -8.15
N MET A 298 -3.54 11.84 -7.37
CA MET A 298 -3.83 10.71 -6.48
C MET A 298 -4.83 11.03 -5.37
N ASN A 299 -4.81 12.26 -4.84
CA ASN A 299 -5.78 12.71 -3.83
C ASN A 299 -6.85 13.65 -4.39
N ARG A 300 -7.09 13.60 -5.72
CA ARG A 300 -8.02 14.50 -6.40
C ARG A 300 -9.11 13.74 -7.13
N VAL A 301 -10.35 14.19 -6.96
CA VAL A 301 -11.53 13.68 -7.67
C VAL A 301 -12.05 14.78 -8.60
N SER A 302 -12.57 14.44 -9.77
CA SER A 302 -13.24 15.43 -10.61
C SER A 302 -14.54 15.90 -9.97
N TRP A 303 -14.92 17.15 -10.20
CA TRP A 303 -16.17 17.70 -9.67
C TRP A 303 -17.39 16.89 -10.08
N ASP A 304 -17.47 16.49 -11.35
CA ASP A 304 -18.57 15.66 -11.87
C ASP A 304 -18.71 14.34 -11.10
N LYS A 305 -17.59 13.68 -10.79
CA LYS A 305 -17.61 12.43 -10.03
C LYS A 305 -17.91 12.67 -8.55
N ALA A 306 -17.38 13.74 -7.95
CA ALA A 306 -17.66 14.08 -6.56
C ALA A 306 -19.15 14.32 -6.31
N ARG A 307 -19.84 14.97 -7.25
CA ARG A 307 -21.30 15.18 -7.19
C ARG A 307 -22.11 13.89 -7.19
N THR A 308 -21.62 12.80 -7.79
CA THR A 308 -22.33 11.51 -7.74
C THR A 308 -22.20 10.80 -6.41
N PHE A 309 -21.28 11.24 -5.53
CA PHE A 309 -21.12 10.63 -4.23
C PHE A 309 -22.24 11.01 -3.24
N SER A 310 -23.08 11.97 -3.60
CA SER A 310 -24.22 12.52 -2.85
C SER A 310 -25.01 11.47 -2.08
N ASN A 311 -24.67 11.30 -0.82
CA ASN A 311 -25.36 10.43 0.13
C ASN A 311 -26.31 11.21 1.06
N LEU A 312 -26.48 12.52 0.84
CA LEU A 312 -27.33 13.38 1.63
C LEU A 312 -28.11 14.38 0.75
N VAL A 313 -29.43 14.24 0.76
CA VAL A 313 -30.38 15.22 0.25
C VAL A 313 -31.18 15.71 1.45
N VAL A 314 -31.20 17.02 1.69
CA VAL A 314 -31.97 17.61 2.79
C VAL A 314 -33.27 18.15 2.22
N PHE A 315 -34.38 17.54 2.61
CA PHE A 315 -35.73 17.99 2.29
C PHE A 315 -36.35 18.64 3.54
N ASP A 316 -36.77 19.88 3.42
CA ASP A 316 -37.49 20.61 4.45
C ASP A 316 -38.99 20.45 4.19
N SER A 317 -39.65 19.67 5.04
CA SER A 317 -41.08 19.38 4.90
C SER A 317 -41.98 20.56 5.23
N ILE A 318 -41.50 21.57 5.96
CA ILE A 318 -42.26 22.79 6.28
C ILE A 318 -42.28 23.70 5.07
N LYS A 319 -41.15 23.77 4.35
CA LYS A 319 -41.00 24.57 3.12
C LYS A 319 -41.41 23.82 1.86
N ASP A 320 -41.62 22.51 1.95
CA ASP A 320 -41.90 21.60 0.83
C ASP A 320 -40.83 21.69 -0.28
N GLU A 321 -39.55 21.79 0.12
CA GLU A 321 -38.43 21.95 -0.82
C GLU A 321 -37.16 21.20 -0.42
N ILE A 322 -36.28 20.95 -1.40
CA ILE A 322 -34.93 20.44 -1.16
C ILE A 322 -34.01 21.61 -0.82
N THR A 323 -33.56 21.70 0.42
CA THR A 323 -32.70 22.78 0.92
C THR A 323 -31.22 22.53 0.68
N PHE A 324 -30.82 21.26 0.49
CA PHE A 324 -29.46 20.90 0.09
C PHE A 324 -29.45 19.62 -0.73
N ASP A 325 -28.76 19.67 -1.86
CA ASP A 325 -28.48 18.52 -2.72
C ASP A 325 -27.16 18.77 -3.44
N LEU A 326 -26.12 18.04 -3.04
CA LEU A 326 -24.78 18.20 -3.60
C LEU A 326 -24.75 17.96 -5.11
N SER A 327 -25.65 17.12 -5.65
CA SER A 327 -25.73 16.87 -7.10
C SER A 327 -26.17 18.11 -7.89
N LYS A 328 -26.87 19.04 -7.24
CA LYS A 328 -27.40 20.28 -7.83
C LYS A 328 -26.50 21.50 -7.61
N VAL A 329 -25.43 21.37 -6.81
CA VAL A 329 -24.44 22.44 -6.62
C VAL A 329 -23.69 22.64 -7.95
N LYS A 330 -23.64 23.88 -8.45
CA LYS A 330 -23.00 24.22 -9.73
C LYS A 330 -21.51 24.53 -9.55
#